data_AF-A0A3D5JHS7-F1
#
_entry.id   AF-A0A3D5JHS7-F1
#
_cell.length_a   1.000
_cell.length_b   1.000
_cell.length_c   1.000
_cell.angle_alpha   90.00
_cell.angle_beta   90.00
_cell.angle_gamma   90.00
#
_symmetry.space_group_name_H-M   'P 1'
#
loop_
_entity.id
_entity.type
_entity.pdbx_description
1 polymer ?
#
loop_
_entity_poly.entity_id
_entity_poly.type
_entity_poly.pdbx_seq_one_letter_code
_entity_poly.pdbx_strand_id
1 'polypeptide(L)'
;VVDQGPGKPKWKPANYTRRFYGPSIMRVGIEKSRNLMTARLAMNLGMDEIQGYARKFGLNDNLPPLLSMSLGAGETTLLRLTAAYGMLVNGGKKITPSLIDRVQDRYGATIYRHDGRNCDACRIEGPWQGQDIPVLDIPVLDDPREQLTSPASAFQMVSMLEGVIKRGTGRRIDALDLTLAGKTGTTNDNTNGWFIGFTPDLAVGVFVGYDTPRQLGKRETGSTVAVPIFGDFVAAAQAGKPVIPFRRPGGVTIIPVNAETGERVMPNHEKAIFEVFKPGQRPGGALIDVPGSDARAASEEELVIPGLF
;
A
#
# COMPACT_ATOMS: atom_id res chain seq x y z
N VAL A 1 -23.43 -13.70 1.53
CA VAL A 1 -23.25 -15.17 1.54
C VAL A 1 -23.08 -15.58 0.11
N VAL A 2 -22.04 -16.34 -0.23
CA VAL A 2 -21.71 -16.68 -1.62
C VAL A 2 -21.85 -18.19 -1.81
N ASP A 3 -22.48 -18.59 -2.91
CA ASP A 3 -22.54 -19.98 -3.31
C ASP A 3 -21.19 -20.41 -3.88
N GLN A 4 -20.68 -21.56 -3.44
CA GLN A 4 -19.40 -22.12 -3.88
C GLN A 4 -19.60 -23.26 -4.89
N GLY A 5 -20.84 -23.57 -5.26
CA GLY A 5 -21.20 -24.67 -6.14
C GLY A 5 -21.70 -25.92 -5.39
N PRO A 6 -22.18 -26.94 -6.13
CA PRO A 6 -22.82 -28.11 -5.57
C PRO A 6 -21.95 -28.84 -4.53
N GLY A 7 -22.53 -29.20 -3.39
CA GLY A 7 -21.87 -29.97 -2.33
C GLY A 7 -20.89 -29.18 -1.44
N LYS A 8 -20.66 -27.88 -1.71
CA LYS A 8 -19.82 -27.03 -0.85
C LYS A 8 -20.68 -26.18 0.08
N PRO A 9 -20.25 -25.96 1.34
CA PRO A 9 -20.95 -25.05 2.23
C PRO A 9 -20.91 -23.63 1.66
N LYS A 10 -21.94 -22.82 1.91
CA LYS A 10 -21.93 -21.41 1.47
C LYS A 10 -20.82 -20.64 2.16
N TRP A 11 -20.08 -19.83 1.41
CA TRP A 11 -19.04 -18.98 1.98
C TRP A 11 -19.66 -17.76 2.67
N LYS A 12 -19.35 -17.57 3.95
CA LYS A 12 -19.84 -16.50 4.81
C LYS A 12 -18.65 -15.81 5.48
N PRO A 13 -17.91 -14.94 4.77
CA PRO A 13 -16.82 -14.19 5.39
C PRO A 13 -17.38 -13.33 6.52
N ALA A 14 -16.57 -13.07 7.54
CA ALA A 14 -16.91 -12.21 8.66
C ALA A 14 -15.81 -11.19 8.91
N ASN A 15 -16.19 -10.01 9.41
CA ASN A 15 -15.24 -9.07 9.98
C ASN A 15 -14.64 -9.66 11.26
N TYR A 16 -13.42 -9.27 11.61
CA TYR A 16 -12.76 -9.69 12.86
C TYR A 16 -13.63 -9.43 14.11
N THR A 17 -14.31 -8.28 14.15
CA THR A 17 -15.22 -7.89 15.24
C THR A 17 -16.59 -8.60 15.20
N ARG A 18 -16.87 -9.39 14.15
CA ARG A 18 -18.17 -10.04 13.89
C ARG A 18 -19.38 -9.11 13.81
N ARG A 19 -19.17 -7.80 13.66
CA ARG A 19 -20.22 -6.78 13.49
C ARG A 19 -20.37 -6.36 12.02
N PHE A 20 -21.58 -5.95 11.67
CA PHE A 20 -21.89 -5.26 10.41
C PHE A 20 -21.88 -3.76 10.64
N TYR A 21 -21.25 -3.01 9.74
CA TYR A 21 -21.02 -1.56 9.89
C TYR A 21 -21.76 -0.72 8.83
N GLY A 22 -22.66 -1.33 8.07
CA GLY A 22 -23.37 -0.65 6.97
C GLY A 22 -22.45 -0.22 5.81
N PRO A 23 -22.95 0.63 4.90
CA PRO A 23 -22.16 1.30 3.87
C PRO A 23 -21.04 2.13 4.50
N SER A 24 -19.88 2.17 3.87
CA SER A 24 -18.75 3.00 4.31
C SER A 24 -17.81 3.28 3.15
N ILE A 25 -17.10 4.40 3.21
CA ILE A 25 -16.10 4.78 2.21
C ILE A 25 -14.91 3.80 2.17
N MET A 26 -14.28 3.66 1.00
CA MET A 26 -13.19 2.69 0.79
C MET A 26 -12.04 2.87 1.78
N ARG A 27 -11.66 4.12 2.08
CA ARG A 27 -10.65 4.46 3.08
C ARG A 27 -10.90 3.78 4.42
N VAL A 28 -12.12 3.87 4.96
CA VAL A 28 -12.48 3.23 6.24
C VAL A 28 -12.34 1.71 6.15
N GLY A 29 -12.65 1.13 4.99
CA GLY A 29 -12.42 -0.29 4.71
C GLY A 29 -10.95 -0.70 4.88
N ILE A 30 -10.03 0.11 4.34
CA ILE A 30 -8.58 -0.10 4.46
C ILE A 30 -8.08 0.15 5.90
N GLU A 31 -8.46 1.29 6.50
CA GLU A 31 -8.04 1.70 7.85
C GLU A 31 -8.42 0.66 8.91
N LYS A 32 -9.66 0.16 8.83
CA LYS A 32 -10.25 -0.79 9.79
C LYS A 32 -10.14 -2.25 9.36
N SER A 33 -9.52 -2.52 8.20
CA SER A 33 -9.32 -3.88 7.68
C SER A 33 -10.62 -4.71 7.57
N ARG A 34 -11.65 -4.15 6.94
CA ARG A 34 -12.99 -4.76 6.90
C ARG A 34 -13.11 -5.83 5.81
N ASN A 35 -12.97 -7.09 6.20
CA ASN A 35 -13.08 -8.26 5.32
C ASN A 35 -14.32 -8.25 4.41
N LEU A 36 -15.50 -7.89 4.95
CA LEU A 36 -16.74 -7.89 4.17
C LEU A 36 -16.73 -6.87 3.02
N MET A 37 -16.12 -5.70 3.23
CA MET A 37 -16.00 -4.68 2.19
C MET A 37 -15.00 -5.14 1.11
N THR A 38 -13.86 -5.69 1.52
CA THR A 38 -12.84 -6.22 0.60
C THR A 38 -13.38 -7.34 -0.27
N ALA A 39 -14.10 -8.30 0.32
CA ALA A 39 -14.70 -9.40 -0.44
C ALA A 39 -15.76 -8.90 -1.44
N ARG A 40 -16.57 -7.90 -1.06
CA ARG A 40 -17.55 -7.29 -1.98
C ARG A 40 -16.88 -6.56 -3.14
N LEU A 41 -15.81 -5.82 -2.86
CA LEU A 41 -15.02 -5.16 -3.91
C LEU A 41 -14.43 -6.18 -4.88
N ALA A 42 -13.88 -7.28 -4.37
CA ALA A 42 -13.36 -8.36 -5.19
C ALA A 42 -14.44 -9.04 -6.05
N MET A 43 -15.66 -9.21 -5.54
CA MET A 43 -16.78 -9.72 -6.33
C MET A 43 -17.20 -8.78 -7.45
N ASN A 44 -17.10 -7.45 -7.22
CA ASN A 44 -17.50 -6.46 -8.20
C ASN A 44 -16.44 -6.27 -9.30
N LEU A 45 -15.14 -6.28 -8.94
CA LEU A 45 -14.04 -6.17 -9.88
C LEU A 45 -13.77 -7.47 -10.65
N GLY A 46 -13.99 -8.62 -10.01
CA GLY A 46 -13.56 -9.92 -10.52
C GLY A 46 -12.14 -10.29 -10.06
N MET A 47 -11.90 -11.60 -9.92
CA MET A 47 -10.60 -12.10 -9.46
C MET A 47 -9.50 -11.96 -10.52
N ASP A 48 -9.84 -11.94 -11.81
CA ASP A 48 -8.88 -11.83 -12.91
C ASP A 48 -8.08 -10.53 -12.85
N GLU A 49 -8.76 -9.40 -12.58
CA GLU A 49 -8.13 -8.10 -12.36
C GLU A 49 -7.20 -8.12 -11.15
N ILE A 50 -7.66 -8.71 -10.03
CA ILE A 50 -6.87 -8.82 -8.80
C ILE A 50 -5.60 -9.65 -9.04
N GLN A 51 -5.71 -10.76 -9.77
CA GLN A 51 -4.57 -11.60 -10.15
C GLN A 51 -3.61 -10.83 -11.07
N GLY A 52 -4.14 -10.03 -12.00
CA GLY A 52 -3.34 -9.13 -12.85
C GLY A 52 -2.47 -8.20 -12.02
N TYR A 53 -3.06 -7.52 -11.03
CA TYR A 53 -2.31 -6.67 -10.10
C TYR A 53 -1.33 -7.45 -9.22
N ALA A 54 -1.71 -8.64 -8.74
CA ALA A 54 -0.82 -9.48 -7.93
C ALA A 54 0.44 -9.88 -8.71
N ARG A 55 0.31 -10.24 -10.00
CA ARG A 55 1.46 -10.50 -10.88
C ARG A 55 2.26 -9.24 -11.15
N LYS A 56 1.58 -8.13 -11.48
CA LYS A 56 2.21 -6.86 -11.84
C LYS A 56 3.09 -6.30 -10.72
N PHE A 57 2.65 -6.40 -9.47
CA PHE A 57 3.41 -6.00 -8.28
C PHE A 57 4.37 -7.08 -7.77
N GLY A 58 4.46 -8.22 -8.46
CA GLY A 58 5.33 -9.32 -8.05
C GLY A 58 4.94 -9.92 -6.71
N LEU A 59 3.66 -9.94 -6.34
CA LEU A 59 3.18 -10.55 -5.09
C LEU A 59 3.08 -12.08 -5.20
N ASN A 60 2.47 -12.56 -6.28
CA ASN A 60 2.31 -14.00 -6.53
C ASN A 60 2.10 -14.21 -8.04
N ASP A 61 2.86 -15.12 -8.62
CA ASP A 61 2.88 -15.34 -10.07
C ASP A 61 1.66 -16.18 -10.53
N ASN A 62 1.14 -17.04 -9.64
CA ASN A 62 0.08 -18.02 -9.91
C ASN A 62 -1.02 -17.96 -8.84
N LEU A 63 -1.49 -16.76 -8.49
CA LEU A 63 -2.55 -16.59 -7.50
C LEU A 63 -3.83 -17.30 -7.97
N PRO A 64 -4.45 -18.22 -7.21
CA PRO A 64 -5.68 -18.88 -7.66
C PRO A 64 -6.87 -17.90 -7.79
N PRO A 65 -7.80 -18.10 -8.75
CA PRO A 65 -8.96 -17.20 -8.96
C PRO A 65 -10.08 -17.45 -7.93
N LEU A 66 -9.74 -17.52 -6.64
CA LEU A 66 -10.66 -17.78 -5.54
C LEU A 66 -10.90 -16.51 -4.74
N LEU A 67 -12.16 -16.23 -4.37
CA LEU A 67 -12.50 -15.05 -3.57
C LEU A 67 -11.79 -15.00 -2.20
N SER A 68 -11.39 -16.15 -1.65
CA SER A 68 -10.57 -16.21 -0.44
C SER A 68 -9.22 -15.51 -0.58
N MET A 69 -8.69 -15.39 -1.80
CA MET A 69 -7.45 -14.67 -2.07
C MET A 69 -7.59 -13.17 -1.77
N SER A 70 -8.78 -12.59 -1.92
CA SER A 70 -9.05 -11.20 -1.51
C SER A 70 -8.90 -10.96 -0.01
N LEU A 71 -8.90 -12.03 0.81
CA LEU A 71 -8.71 -11.99 2.25
C LEU A 71 -7.32 -12.52 2.68
N GLY A 72 -6.39 -12.72 1.74
CA GLY A 72 -5.03 -13.14 2.03
C GLY A 72 -4.84 -14.65 2.25
N ALA A 73 -5.66 -15.49 1.60
CA ALA A 73 -5.45 -16.94 1.61
C ALA A 73 -4.24 -17.42 0.76
N GLY A 74 -3.64 -16.51 -0.02
CA GLY A 74 -2.48 -16.80 -0.86
C GLY A 74 -1.17 -16.60 -0.09
N GLU A 75 -0.16 -17.38 -0.45
CA GLU A 75 1.17 -17.27 0.14
C GLU A 75 2.08 -16.36 -0.69
N THR A 76 2.98 -15.67 -0.01
CA THR A 76 4.06 -14.87 -0.61
C THR A 76 5.20 -14.74 0.40
N THR A 77 6.36 -14.26 -0.06
CA THR A 77 7.49 -13.99 0.82
C THR A 77 7.42 -12.59 1.40
N LEU A 78 7.98 -12.41 2.60
CA LEU A 78 8.07 -11.09 3.24
C LEU A 78 8.80 -10.08 2.36
N LEU A 79 9.83 -10.52 1.62
CA LEU A 79 10.60 -9.67 0.71
C LEU A 79 9.74 -9.17 -0.47
N ARG A 80 8.98 -10.07 -1.12
CA ARG A 80 8.09 -9.70 -2.24
C ARG A 80 7.01 -8.72 -1.76
N LEU A 81 6.40 -9.00 -0.61
CA LEU A 81 5.35 -8.13 -0.05
C LEU A 81 5.89 -6.75 0.36
N THR A 82 7.06 -6.69 0.98
CA THR A 82 7.71 -5.43 1.36
C THR A 82 8.08 -4.61 0.14
N ALA A 83 8.63 -5.24 -0.90
CA ALA A 83 8.96 -4.59 -2.16
C ALA A 83 7.71 -3.98 -2.82
N ALA A 84 6.59 -4.71 -2.84
CA ALA A 84 5.33 -4.22 -3.39
C ALA A 84 4.80 -2.98 -2.64
N TYR A 85 4.95 -2.91 -1.32
CA TYR A 85 4.63 -1.70 -0.55
C TYR A 85 5.60 -0.55 -0.87
N GLY A 86 6.89 -0.86 -1.06
CA GLY A 86 7.88 0.08 -1.59
C GLY A 86 7.48 0.68 -2.94
N MET A 87 6.88 -0.12 -3.82
CA MET A 87 6.36 0.33 -5.12
C MET A 87 5.15 1.26 -4.97
N LEU A 88 4.42 1.26 -3.84
CA LEU A 88 3.37 2.25 -3.60
C LEU A 88 3.98 3.61 -3.21
N VAL A 89 4.89 3.61 -2.24
CA VAL A 89 5.48 4.86 -1.71
C VAL A 89 6.43 5.55 -2.70
N ASN A 90 7.04 4.80 -3.61
CA ASN A 90 7.90 5.36 -4.66
C ASN A 90 7.10 5.95 -5.86
N GLY A 91 5.77 5.96 -5.79
CA GLY A 91 4.91 6.49 -6.86
C GLY A 91 4.54 5.48 -7.95
N GLY A 92 4.64 4.17 -7.70
CA GLY A 92 4.15 3.13 -8.60
C GLY A 92 5.21 2.53 -9.51
N LYS A 93 6.50 2.74 -9.25
CA LYS A 93 7.60 2.21 -10.07
C LYS A 93 8.08 0.86 -9.55
N LYS A 94 8.43 -0.05 -10.46
CA LYS A 94 8.89 -1.40 -10.13
C LYS A 94 10.15 -1.37 -9.27
N ILE A 95 10.14 -2.15 -8.19
CA ILE A 95 11.32 -2.41 -7.35
C ILE A 95 11.73 -3.86 -7.55
N THR A 96 13.00 -4.06 -7.90
CA THR A 96 13.66 -5.37 -7.82
C THR A 96 14.53 -5.34 -6.57
N PRO A 97 14.21 -6.08 -5.50
CA PRO A 97 15.05 -6.09 -4.31
C PRO A 97 16.44 -6.63 -4.64
N SER A 98 17.48 -6.02 -4.06
CA SER A 98 18.85 -6.51 -4.12
C SER A 98 19.51 -6.40 -2.74
N LEU A 99 20.41 -7.34 -2.48
CA LEU A 99 21.36 -7.27 -1.37
C LEU A 99 22.73 -6.76 -1.82
N ILE A 100 23.07 -6.96 -3.11
CA ILE A 100 24.36 -6.59 -3.67
C ILE A 100 24.14 -5.36 -4.57
N ASP A 101 24.75 -4.23 -4.22
CA ASP A 101 24.61 -3.00 -5.01
C ASP A 101 25.67 -2.89 -6.11
N ARG A 102 26.89 -3.36 -5.83
CA ARG A 102 28.04 -3.24 -6.74
C ARG A 102 29.02 -4.38 -6.51
N VAL A 103 29.59 -4.90 -7.60
CA VAL A 103 30.75 -5.81 -7.56
C VAL A 103 31.85 -5.21 -8.42
N GLN A 104 33.09 -5.24 -7.92
CA GLN A 104 34.28 -4.74 -8.61
C GLN A 104 35.35 -5.82 -8.72
N ASP A 105 36.18 -5.74 -9.76
CA ASP A 105 37.37 -6.59 -9.89
C ASP A 105 38.55 -6.06 -9.05
N ARG A 106 39.69 -6.77 -9.09
CA ARG A 106 40.91 -6.40 -8.36
C ARG A 106 41.54 -5.06 -8.77
N TYR A 107 41.12 -4.51 -9.91
CA TYR A 107 41.59 -3.22 -10.44
C TYR A 107 40.59 -2.09 -10.17
N GLY A 108 39.48 -2.39 -9.49
CA GLY A 108 38.42 -1.43 -9.17
C GLY A 108 37.40 -1.23 -10.30
N ALA A 109 37.46 -2.01 -11.39
CA ALA A 109 36.47 -1.91 -12.46
C ALA A 109 35.14 -2.54 -12.02
N THR A 110 34.02 -1.83 -12.22
CA THR A 110 32.69 -2.33 -11.88
C THR A 110 32.24 -3.41 -12.86
N ILE A 111 32.03 -4.63 -12.37
CA ILE A 111 31.51 -5.76 -13.17
C ILE A 111 29.99 -5.91 -13.04
N TYR A 112 29.43 -5.43 -11.93
CA TYR A 112 27.99 -5.43 -11.68
C TYR A 112 27.59 -4.20 -10.89
N ARG A 113 26.43 -3.62 -11.24
CA ARG A 113 25.77 -2.56 -10.48
C ARG A 113 24.26 -2.78 -10.53
N HIS A 114 23.61 -2.80 -9.38
CA HIS A 114 22.17 -3.02 -9.31
C HIS A 114 21.37 -1.80 -9.81
N ASP A 115 21.80 -0.59 -9.41
CA ASP A 115 21.18 0.64 -9.88
C ASP A 115 21.52 0.90 -11.35
N GLY A 116 20.51 0.81 -12.21
CA GLY A 116 20.64 1.04 -13.65
C GLY A 116 20.57 2.52 -14.06
N ARG A 117 20.26 3.44 -13.14
CA ARG A 117 20.10 4.86 -13.47
C ARG A 117 21.42 5.45 -13.97
N ASN A 118 21.33 6.28 -15.01
CA ASN A 118 22.50 7.03 -15.46
C ASN A 118 22.71 8.23 -14.53
N CYS A 119 23.91 8.38 -13.99
CA CYS A 119 24.29 9.52 -13.19
C CYS A 119 25.58 10.08 -13.77
N ASP A 120 25.45 11.00 -14.73
CA ASP A 120 26.62 11.61 -15.38
C ASP A 120 27.42 12.44 -14.36
N ALA A 121 26.73 13.12 -13.44
CA ALA A 121 27.37 13.83 -12.32
C ALA A 121 28.18 12.90 -11.39
N CYS A 122 27.79 11.62 -11.26
CA CYS A 122 28.50 10.66 -10.42
C CYS A 122 29.77 10.10 -11.09
N ARG A 123 30.04 10.45 -12.36
CA ARG A 123 31.26 10.04 -13.06
C ARG A 123 32.36 11.05 -12.76
N ILE A 124 33.32 10.64 -11.96
CA ILE A 124 34.56 11.40 -11.76
C ILE A 124 35.54 10.95 -12.82
N GLU A 125 35.92 11.86 -13.72
CA GLU A 125 36.96 11.60 -14.72
C GLU A 125 38.36 11.71 -14.10
N GLY A 126 39.24 10.77 -14.47
CA GLY A 126 40.63 10.73 -14.02
C GLY A 126 40.87 9.84 -12.79
N PRO A 127 42.15 9.48 -12.53
CA PRO A 127 42.51 8.70 -11.35
C PRO A 127 42.28 9.51 -10.07
N TRP A 128 42.08 8.82 -8.95
CA TRP A 128 42.12 9.47 -7.64
C TRP A 128 43.55 9.98 -7.37
N GLN A 129 43.67 11.28 -7.11
CA GLN A 129 44.91 12.01 -6.86
C GLN A 129 45.00 12.50 -5.39
N GLY A 130 44.16 11.97 -4.50
CA GLY A 130 44.07 12.47 -3.12
C GLY A 130 43.09 13.63 -2.93
N GLN A 131 42.27 13.95 -3.93
CA GLN A 131 41.24 14.97 -3.82
C GLN A 131 40.12 14.56 -2.85
N ASP A 132 39.50 15.55 -2.22
CA ASP A 132 38.27 15.38 -1.46
C ASP A 132 37.14 14.87 -2.37
N ILE A 133 36.18 14.17 -1.76
CA ILE A 133 34.98 13.71 -2.47
C ILE A 133 34.22 14.96 -2.95
N PRO A 134 33.96 15.13 -4.25
CA PRO A 134 33.24 16.29 -4.75
C PRO A 134 31.86 16.37 -4.10
N VAL A 135 31.54 17.52 -3.52
CA VAL A 135 30.17 17.82 -3.08
C VAL A 135 29.37 18.16 -4.34
N LEU A 136 28.73 17.14 -4.90
CA LEU A 136 27.85 17.30 -6.05
C LEU A 136 26.45 17.69 -5.58
N ASP A 137 25.82 18.63 -6.27
CA ASP A 137 24.37 18.83 -6.17
C ASP A 137 23.67 17.50 -6.45
N ILE A 138 22.60 17.19 -5.71
CA ILE A 138 21.85 15.93 -5.87
C ILE A 138 21.33 15.88 -7.31
N PRO A 139 21.87 14.99 -8.18
CA PRO A 139 21.51 14.99 -9.58
C PRO A 139 20.09 14.47 -9.74
N VAL A 140 19.32 15.12 -10.61
CA VAL A 140 18.03 14.58 -11.05
C VAL A 140 18.33 13.38 -11.94
N LEU A 141 18.21 12.19 -11.37
CA LEU A 141 18.39 10.94 -12.10
C LEU A 141 17.14 10.65 -12.91
N ASP A 142 17.32 10.42 -14.22
CA ASP A 142 16.28 9.75 -14.97
C ASP A 142 16.10 8.35 -14.40
N ASP A 143 14.85 7.97 -14.16
CA ASP A 143 14.50 6.76 -13.45
C ASP A 143 13.75 5.83 -14.39
N PRO A 144 14.47 4.91 -15.07
CA PRO A 144 13.97 4.09 -16.16
C PRO A 144 13.15 2.89 -15.68
N ARG A 145 12.90 2.78 -14.36
CA ARG A 145 12.12 1.68 -13.81
C ARG A 145 10.70 1.72 -14.39
N GLU A 146 10.21 0.54 -14.75
CA GLU A 146 8.86 0.33 -15.28
C GLU A 146 7.79 0.95 -14.36
N GLN A 147 6.88 1.74 -14.94
CA GLN A 147 5.74 2.32 -14.22
C GLN A 147 4.59 1.32 -14.14
N LEU A 148 4.35 0.78 -12.94
CA LEU A 148 3.35 -0.28 -12.71
C LEU A 148 1.94 0.26 -12.42
N THR A 149 1.81 1.46 -11.87
CA THR A 149 0.51 2.12 -11.66
C THR A 149 0.65 3.62 -11.77
N SER A 150 -0.44 4.37 -11.95
CA SER A 150 -0.32 5.82 -12.00
C SER A 150 0.16 6.38 -10.65
N PRO A 151 1.04 7.41 -10.65
CA PRO A 151 1.49 8.04 -9.40
C PRO A 151 0.32 8.54 -8.53
N ALA A 152 -0.76 9.00 -9.16
CA ALA A 152 -1.98 9.41 -8.49
C ALA A 152 -2.66 8.26 -7.72
N SER A 153 -2.75 7.07 -8.31
CA SER A 153 -3.33 5.89 -7.64
C SER A 153 -2.42 5.40 -6.50
N ALA A 154 -1.10 5.39 -6.72
CA ALA A 154 -0.14 5.03 -5.69
C ALA A 154 -0.24 5.97 -4.48
N PHE A 155 -0.29 7.28 -4.72
CA PHE A 155 -0.43 8.29 -3.66
C PHE A 155 -1.78 8.22 -2.95
N GLN A 156 -2.88 7.93 -3.66
CA GLN A 156 -4.18 7.70 -3.04
C GLN A 156 -4.15 6.51 -2.08
N MET A 157 -3.48 5.41 -2.46
CA MET A 157 -3.26 4.26 -1.57
C MET A 157 -2.38 4.61 -0.37
N VAL A 158 -1.28 5.33 -0.57
CA VAL A 158 -0.41 5.82 0.52
C VAL A 158 -1.21 6.64 1.53
N SER A 159 -2.03 7.59 1.05
CA SER A 159 -2.89 8.40 1.90
C SER A 159 -3.90 7.57 2.70
N MET A 160 -4.49 6.53 2.11
CA MET A 160 -5.36 5.60 2.84
C MET A 160 -4.59 4.79 3.89
N LEU A 161 -3.36 4.37 3.59
CA LEU A 161 -2.50 3.62 4.50
C LEU A 161 -1.96 4.47 5.65
N GLU A 162 -1.77 5.78 5.49
CA GLU A 162 -1.54 6.70 6.62
C GLU A 162 -2.69 6.66 7.62
N GLY A 163 -3.92 6.54 7.11
CA GLY A 163 -5.11 6.42 7.93
C GLY A 163 -5.11 5.18 8.83
N VAL A 164 -4.43 4.10 8.41
CA VAL A 164 -4.31 2.88 9.22
C VAL A 164 -3.55 3.17 10.52
N ILE A 165 -2.55 4.05 10.48
CA ILE A 165 -1.85 4.54 11.67
C ILE A 165 -2.74 5.54 12.41
N LYS A 166 -3.13 6.64 11.77
CA LYS A 166 -3.83 7.75 12.45
C LYS A 166 -5.15 7.33 13.11
N ARG A 167 -5.92 6.46 12.46
CA ARG A 167 -7.30 6.12 12.87
C ARG A 167 -7.59 4.63 12.87
N GLY A 168 -6.67 3.80 12.41
CA GLY A 168 -6.94 2.40 12.08
C GLY A 168 -6.31 1.38 13.01
N THR A 169 -6.00 0.24 12.42
CA THR A 169 -5.46 -0.95 13.09
C THR A 169 -4.00 -0.81 13.54
N GLY A 170 -3.27 0.20 13.04
CA GLY A 170 -1.88 0.50 13.39
C GLY A 170 -1.70 1.65 14.41
N ARG A 171 -2.78 2.16 15.01
CA ARG A 171 -2.77 3.38 15.86
C ARG A 171 -1.81 3.38 17.05
N ARG A 172 -1.31 2.24 17.47
CA ARG A 172 -0.35 2.14 18.58
C ARG A 172 0.93 2.94 18.36
N ILE A 173 1.35 3.13 17.11
CA ILE A 173 2.57 3.86 16.75
C ILE A 173 2.30 5.31 16.28
N ASP A 174 1.06 5.78 16.39
CA ASP A 174 0.68 7.17 16.04
C ASP A 174 1.39 8.18 16.95
N ALA A 175 1.68 7.80 18.20
CA ALA A 175 2.38 8.62 19.18
C ALA A 175 3.86 8.88 18.86
N LEU A 176 4.43 8.22 17.84
CA LEU A 176 5.81 8.47 17.40
C LEU A 176 5.97 9.82 16.70
N ASP A 177 4.88 10.46 16.28
CA ASP A 177 4.86 11.74 15.54
C ASP A 177 5.75 11.72 14.27
N LEU A 178 5.82 10.54 13.63
CA LEU A 178 6.51 10.32 12.37
C LEU A 178 5.50 10.24 11.22
N THR A 179 5.94 10.60 10.02
CA THR A 179 5.16 10.37 8.79
C THR A 179 5.23 8.88 8.44
N LEU A 180 4.19 8.13 8.84
CA LEU A 180 4.10 6.67 8.70
C LEU A 180 2.81 6.26 8.00
N ALA A 181 2.91 5.22 7.18
CA ALA A 181 1.79 4.53 6.59
C ALA A 181 2.05 3.02 6.62
N GLY A 182 1.00 2.20 6.63
CA GLY A 182 1.19 0.76 6.61
C GLY A 182 -0.10 -0.02 6.77
N LYS A 183 0.03 -1.34 6.87
CA LYS A 183 -1.10 -2.24 7.01
C LYS A 183 -0.78 -3.42 7.91
N THR A 184 -1.69 -3.68 8.85
CA THR A 184 -1.68 -4.90 9.67
C THR A 184 -2.20 -6.09 8.88
N GLY A 185 -1.57 -7.25 9.08
CA GLY A 185 -2.07 -8.56 8.66
C GLY A 185 -2.25 -9.48 9.85
N THR A 186 -3.32 -10.28 9.85
CA THR A 186 -3.60 -11.28 10.89
C THR A 186 -4.29 -12.47 10.24
N THR A 187 -3.71 -13.65 10.38
CA THR A 187 -4.29 -14.88 9.82
C THR A 187 -5.35 -15.46 10.75
N ASN A 188 -6.14 -16.40 10.23
CA ASN A 188 -7.05 -17.18 11.07
C ASN A 188 -6.29 -17.85 12.22
N ASP A 189 -6.98 -18.02 13.35
CA ASP A 189 -6.43 -18.58 14.60
C ASP A 189 -5.21 -17.85 15.17
N ASN A 190 -4.93 -16.63 14.71
CA ASN A 190 -3.82 -15.80 15.18
C ASN A 190 -2.45 -16.52 15.10
N THR A 191 -2.25 -17.32 14.05
CA THR A 191 -1.00 -18.05 13.84
C THR A 191 0.14 -17.15 13.37
N ASN A 192 -0.20 -16.05 12.69
CA ASN A 192 0.75 -15.11 12.12
C ASN A 192 0.30 -13.66 12.35
N GLY A 193 1.25 -12.82 12.76
CA GLY A 193 1.11 -11.38 12.84
C GLY A 193 2.02 -10.70 11.83
N TRP A 194 1.45 -9.85 10.98
CA TRP A 194 2.20 -9.10 9.98
C TRP A 194 1.99 -7.60 10.17
N PHE A 195 3.03 -6.84 9.85
CA PHE A 195 2.90 -5.42 9.59
C PHE A 195 3.86 -5.02 8.48
N ILE A 196 3.31 -4.48 7.39
CA ILE A 196 4.12 -3.88 6.33
C ILE A 196 3.83 -2.39 6.37
N GLY A 197 4.87 -1.60 6.62
CA GLY A 197 4.76 -0.16 6.74
C GLY A 197 5.93 0.53 6.07
N PHE A 198 5.82 1.85 5.97
CA PHE A 198 6.84 2.66 5.34
C PHE A 198 6.81 4.10 5.85
N THR A 199 8.00 4.70 5.88
CA THR A 199 8.20 6.15 5.85
C THR A 199 8.25 6.60 4.38
N PRO A 200 8.40 7.89 4.07
CA PRO A 200 8.57 8.33 2.67
C PRO A 200 9.79 7.71 1.95
N ASP A 201 10.79 7.24 2.68
CA ASP A 201 12.07 6.77 2.11
C ASP A 201 12.44 5.33 2.46
N LEU A 202 11.69 4.69 3.37
CA LEU A 202 12.02 3.36 3.87
C LEU A 202 10.77 2.50 3.99
N ALA A 203 10.75 1.36 3.30
CA ALA A 203 9.73 0.32 3.46
C ALA A 203 10.26 -0.82 4.33
N VAL A 204 9.46 -1.26 5.30
CA VAL A 204 9.81 -2.29 6.28
C VAL A 204 8.67 -3.29 6.41
N GLY A 205 8.99 -4.57 6.29
CA GLY A 205 8.07 -5.66 6.56
C GLY A 205 8.46 -6.39 7.83
N VAL A 206 7.49 -6.63 8.70
CA VAL A 206 7.63 -7.41 9.93
C VAL A 206 6.67 -8.59 9.88
N PHE A 207 7.21 -9.77 10.12
CA PHE A 207 6.48 -11.01 10.32
C PHE A 207 6.80 -11.59 11.69
N VAL A 208 5.77 -12.05 12.39
CA VAL A 208 5.90 -12.80 13.64
C VAL A 208 5.03 -14.05 13.52
N GLY A 209 5.67 -15.21 13.67
CA GLY A 209 5.04 -16.52 13.55
C GLY A 209 6.01 -17.60 14.03
N TYR A 210 5.51 -18.82 14.17
CA TYR A 210 6.33 -20.00 14.43
C TYR A 210 6.60 -20.75 13.13
N ASP A 211 7.78 -21.37 13.01
CA ASP A 211 8.16 -22.16 11.83
C ASP A 211 7.16 -23.29 11.55
N THR A 212 6.71 -23.96 12.60
CA THR A 212 5.52 -24.81 12.57
C THR A 212 4.33 -23.99 13.05
N PRO A 213 3.33 -23.69 12.18
CA PRO A 213 2.24 -22.79 12.53
C PRO A 213 1.50 -23.24 13.79
N ARG A 214 1.49 -22.36 14.80
CA ARG A 214 0.71 -22.50 16.02
C ARG A 214 0.25 -21.12 16.49
N GLN A 215 -0.77 -21.09 17.34
CA GLN A 215 -1.35 -19.83 17.82
C GLN A 215 -0.30 -19.01 18.59
N LEU A 216 -0.18 -17.73 18.27
CA LEU A 216 0.66 -16.78 19.02
C LEU A 216 0.05 -16.47 20.40
N GLY A 217 -1.28 -16.54 20.47
CA GLY A 217 -2.07 -16.26 21.66
C GLY A 217 -3.47 -15.79 21.29
N LYS A 218 -4.44 -15.97 22.18
CA LYS A 218 -5.86 -15.65 21.89
C LYS A 218 -6.10 -14.19 21.51
N ARG A 219 -5.25 -13.27 21.96
CA ARG A 219 -5.35 -11.82 21.69
C ARG A 219 -4.21 -11.28 20.83
N GLU A 220 -3.31 -12.16 20.37
CA GLU A 220 -2.18 -11.73 19.55
C GLU A 220 -2.62 -11.55 18.10
N THR A 221 -2.33 -10.38 17.54
CA THR A 221 -2.68 -9.98 16.17
C THR A 221 -1.49 -9.22 15.58
N GLY A 222 -1.51 -8.93 14.27
CA GLY A 222 -0.48 -8.07 13.68
C GLY A 222 -0.33 -6.72 14.40
N SER A 223 -1.41 -6.19 14.97
CA SER A 223 -1.39 -4.94 15.76
C SER A 223 -0.66 -5.09 17.10
N THR A 224 -0.63 -6.28 17.70
CA THR A 224 -0.01 -6.49 19.01
C THR A 224 1.42 -6.99 18.93
N VAL A 225 1.76 -7.81 17.93
CA VAL A 225 3.10 -8.40 17.83
C VAL A 225 4.01 -7.71 16.80
N ALA A 226 3.49 -7.33 15.63
CA ALA A 226 4.33 -6.84 14.54
C ALA A 226 4.44 -5.30 14.51
N VAL A 227 3.35 -4.59 14.83
CA VAL A 227 3.33 -3.12 14.86
C VAL A 227 4.35 -2.52 15.85
N PRO A 228 4.50 -3.03 17.10
CA PRO A 228 5.51 -2.48 18.02
C PRO A 228 6.94 -2.66 17.51
N ILE A 229 7.29 -3.83 16.97
CA ILE A 229 8.62 -4.10 16.40
C ILE A 229 8.92 -3.12 15.26
N PHE A 230 7.95 -2.88 14.37
CA PHE A 230 8.08 -1.86 13.34
C PHE A 230 8.30 -0.48 13.95
N GLY A 231 7.50 -0.10 14.96
CA GLY A 231 7.57 1.18 15.65
C GLY A 231 8.95 1.46 16.24
N ASP A 232 9.49 0.51 16.98
CA ASP A 232 10.83 0.61 17.60
C ASP A 232 11.91 0.77 16.54
N PHE A 233 11.84 -0.03 15.46
CA PHE A 233 12.79 0.04 14.37
C PHE A 233 12.74 1.39 13.64
N VAL A 234 11.55 1.90 13.27
CA VAL A 234 11.45 3.16 12.54
C VAL A 234 11.78 4.37 13.42
N ALA A 235 11.47 4.32 14.72
CA ALA A 235 11.86 5.35 15.66
C ALA A 235 13.40 5.48 15.72
N ALA A 236 14.10 4.35 15.81
CA ALA A 236 15.57 4.33 15.76
C ALA A 236 16.10 4.77 14.39
N ALA A 237 15.53 4.27 13.29
CA ALA A 237 15.98 4.57 11.94
C ALA A 237 15.76 6.05 11.53
N GLN A 238 14.77 6.73 12.13
CA GLN A 238 14.44 8.13 11.86
C GLN A 238 14.99 9.11 12.92
N ALA A 239 15.67 8.61 13.95
CA ALA A 239 16.27 9.45 14.99
C ALA A 239 17.24 10.48 14.37
N GLY A 240 17.04 11.76 14.71
CA GLY A 240 17.87 12.87 14.21
C GLY A 240 17.62 13.27 12.75
N LYS A 241 16.68 12.65 12.04
CA LYS A 241 16.32 13.01 10.66
C LYS A 241 15.10 13.94 10.64
N PRO A 242 14.97 14.83 9.63
CA PRO A 242 13.77 15.63 9.47
C PRO A 242 12.55 14.75 9.17
N VAL A 243 11.41 15.08 9.78
CA VAL A 243 10.13 14.47 9.42
C VAL A 243 9.65 15.11 8.12
N ILE A 244 9.66 14.33 7.05
CA ILE A 244 9.23 14.78 5.72
C ILE A 244 7.85 14.18 5.34
N PRO A 245 7.04 14.88 4.54
CA PRO A 245 5.76 14.35 4.08
C PRO A 245 5.94 13.31 2.96
N PHE A 246 4.90 12.53 2.68
CA PHE A 246 4.86 11.70 1.49
C PHE A 246 4.86 12.55 0.21
N ARG A 247 5.58 12.07 -0.81
CA ARG A 247 5.72 12.75 -2.10
C ARG A 247 4.39 12.77 -2.85
N ARG A 248 3.78 13.95 -2.95
CA ARG A 248 2.54 14.16 -3.69
C ARG A 248 2.83 14.32 -5.19
N PRO A 249 2.22 13.53 -6.07
CA PRO A 249 2.33 13.72 -7.52
C PRO A 249 1.51 14.93 -7.98
N GLY A 250 1.88 15.49 -9.14
CA GLY A 250 1.09 16.54 -9.79
C GLY A 250 -0.32 16.06 -10.17
N GLY A 251 -1.27 16.98 -10.25
CA GLY A 251 -2.63 16.74 -10.76
C GLY A 251 -3.62 16.10 -9.78
N VAL A 252 -3.20 15.58 -8.63
CA VAL A 252 -4.15 15.10 -7.60
C VAL A 252 -4.76 16.27 -6.84
N THR A 253 -6.02 16.14 -6.44
CA THR A 253 -6.71 17.11 -5.58
C THR A 253 -6.95 16.52 -4.20
N ILE A 254 -6.89 17.35 -3.17
CA ILE A 254 -7.15 16.95 -1.79
C ILE A 254 -8.38 17.71 -1.34
N ILE A 255 -9.44 16.98 -1.00
CA ILE A 255 -10.74 17.58 -0.69
C ILE A 255 -11.21 17.06 0.68
N PRO A 256 -11.64 17.94 1.59
CA PRO A 256 -12.29 17.53 2.83
C PRO A 256 -13.62 16.83 2.55
N VAL A 257 -13.78 15.63 3.10
CA VAL A 257 -15.01 14.82 3.02
C VAL A 257 -15.43 14.33 4.40
N ASN A 258 -16.73 14.07 4.56
CA ASN A 258 -17.24 13.42 5.76
C ASN A 258 -16.72 11.97 5.82
N ALA A 259 -16.09 11.58 6.92
CA ALA A 259 -15.50 10.25 7.10
C ALA A 259 -16.49 9.08 7.01
N GLU A 260 -17.79 9.34 7.18
CA GLU A 260 -18.84 8.33 7.14
C GLU A 260 -19.52 8.27 5.77
N THR A 261 -19.90 9.43 5.22
CA THR A 261 -20.70 9.51 3.98
C THR A 261 -19.84 9.66 2.72
N GLY A 262 -18.63 10.20 2.84
CA GLY A 262 -17.77 10.51 1.69
C GLY A 262 -18.17 11.79 0.94
N GLU A 263 -19.21 12.49 1.40
CA GLU A 263 -19.65 13.75 0.82
C GLU A 263 -18.68 14.89 1.16
N ARG A 264 -18.61 15.90 0.29
CA ARG A 264 -17.78 17.07 0.52
C ARG A 264 -18.28 17.84 1.75
N VAL A 265 -17.36 18.25 2.61
CA VAL A 265 -17.65 19.09 3.78
C VAL A 265 -16.65 20.24 3.88
N MET A 266 -16.88 21.19 4.77
CA MET A 266 -15.88 22.21 5.11
C MET A 266 -14.73 21.57 5.93
N PRO A 267 -13.48 22.08 5.82
CA PRO A 267 -12.34 21.53 6.56
C PRO A 267 -12.50 21.46 8.09
N ASN A 268 -13.32 22.34 8.67
CA ASN A 268 -13.58 22.43 10.10
C ASN A 268 -14.76 21.57 10.58
N HIS A 269 -15.41 20.82 9.70
CA HIS A 269 -16.49 19.91 10.07
C HIS A 269 -15.95 18.82 11.02
N GLU A 270 -16.70 18.46 12.06
CA GLU A 270 -16.27 17.53 13.13
C GLU A 270 -15.75 16.19 12.59
N LYS A 271 -16.42 15.67 11.55
CA LYS A 271 -16.06 14.40 10.88
C LYS A 271 -15.24 14.59 9.59
N ALA A 272 -14.60 15.73 9.39
CA ALA A 272 -13.82 15.98 8.19
C ALA A 272 -12.54 15.12 8.16
N ILE A 273 -12.31 14.48 7.02
CA ILE A 273 -11.02 13.91 6.64
C ILE A 273 -10.63 14.43 5.26
N PHE A 274 -9.33 14.58 5.04
CA PHE A 274 -8.81 14.95 3.73
C PHE A 274 -8.66 13.70 2.87
N GLU A 275 -9.38 13.66 1.74
CA GLU A 275 -9.35 12.56 0.80
C GLU A 275 -8.64 12.98 -0.50
N VAL A 276 -7.85 12.06 -1.06
CA VAL A 276 -7.12 12.27 -2.30
C VAL A 276 -7.99 11.83 -3.47
N PHE A 277 -8.15 12.70 -4.45
CA PHE A 277 -8.87 12.43 -5.69
C PHE A 277 -7.93 12.54 -6.88
N LYS A 278 -7.96 11.53 -7.75
CA LYS A 278 -7.24 11.53 -9.03
C LYS A 278 -7.82 12.61 -9.96
N PRO A 279 -7.09 13.02 -11.02
CA PRO A 279 -7.65 13.89 -12.05
C PRO A 279 -9.04 13.40 -12.51
N GLY A 280 -10.00 14.32 -12.58
CA GLY A 280 -11.41 14.02 -12.92
C GLY A 280 -12.29 13.46 -11.78
N GLN A 281 -11.72 12.91 -10.70
CA GLN A 281 -12.52 12.36 -9.59
C GLN A 281 -12.98 13.45 -8.62
N ARG A 282 -14.18 13.32 -8.04
CA ARG A 282 -14.76 14.25 -7.05
C ARG A 282 -15.57 13.49 -5.99
N PRO A 283 -15.77 14.05 -4.79
CA PRO A 283 -16.69 13.49 -3.79
C PRO A 283 -18.09 13.32 -4.39
N GLY A 284 -18.74 12.18 -4.13
CA GLY A 284 -20.08 11.87 -4.66
C GLY A 284 -20.13 11.53 -6.16
N GLY A 285 -19.01 11.57 -6.89
CA GLY A 285 -18.97 11.18 -8.30
C GLY A 285 -18.91 9.66 -8.48
N ALA A 286 -19.66 9.12 -9.44
CA ALA A 286 -19.58 7.73 -9.87
C ALA A 286 -18.45 7.54 -10.90
N LEU A 287 -17.19 7.57 -10.45
CA LEU A 287 -16.06 7.23 -11.32
C LEU A 287 -15.18 6.16 -10.65
N ILE A 288 -15.54 4.90 -10.89
CA ILE A 288 -14.70 3.75 -10.59
C ILE A 288 -13.74 3.59 -11.78
N ASP A 289 -12.55 4.18 -11.65
CA ASP A 289 -11.48 4.05 -12.64
C ASP A 289 -10.84 2.66 -12.51
N VAL A 290 -11.27 1.73 -13.37
CA VAL A 290 -10.63 0.44 -13.60
C VAL A 290 -9.66 0.62 -14.78
N PRO A 291 -8.34 0.50 -14.60
CA PRO A 291 -7.40 0.75 -15.68
C PRO A 291 -7.63 -0.20 -16.87
N GLY A 292 -7.96 0.36 -18.03
CA GLY A 292 -8.34 -0.39 -19.23
C GLY A 292 -9.82 -0.30 -19.59
N SER A 293 -10.68 0.20 -18.71
CA SER A 293 -11.98 0.72 -19.14
C SER A 293 -11.73 2.09 -19.77
N ASP A 294 -11.94 2.23 -21.08
CA ASP A 294 -12.13 3.55 -21.68
C ASP A 294 -13.09 4.32 -20.79
N ALA A 295 -12.70 5.54 -20.42
CA ALA A 295 -13.52 6.43 -19.62
C ALA A 295 -14.85 6.64 -20.35
N ARG A 296 -15.83 5.78 -20.08
CA ARG A 296 -17.24 6.13 -20.25
C ARG A 296 -17.50 7.17 -19.18
N ALA A 297 -17.21 8.42 -19.53
CA ALA A 297 -17.96 9.53 -18.99
C ALA A 297 -19.43 9.12 -19.10
N ALA A 298 -20.08 8.88 -17.97
CA ALA A 298 -21.51 8.77 -17.95
C ALA A 298 -22.03 10.05 -18.59
N SER A 299 -22.66 9.94 -19.75
CA SER A 299 -23.41 11.03 -20.36
C SER A 299 -24.42 11.54 -19.32
N GLU A 300 -24.53 12.85 -19.19
CA GLU A 300 -25.31 13.58 -18.17
C GLU A 300 -26.84 13.30 -18.16
N GLU A 301 -27.35 12.26 -18.82
CA GLU A 301 -28.79 12.07 -19.05
C GLU A 301 -29.44 10.79 -18.54
N GLU A 302 -28.78 9.93 -17.75
CA GLU A 302 -29.48 8.84 -17.06
C GLU A 302 -29.15 8.80 -15.56
N LEU A 303 -29.79 9.70 -14.82
CA LEU A 303 -29.91 9.62 -13.36
C LEU A 303 -31.38 9.76 -12.96
N VAL A 304 -32.19 8.79 -13.40
CA VAL A 304 -33.39 8.40 -12.64
C VAL A 304 -32.97 7.26 -11.74
N ILE A 305 -32.87 7.50 -10.42
CA ILE A 305 -32.76 6.42 -9.43
C ILE A 305 -34.14 6.26 -8.79
N PRO A 306 -34.95 5.27 -9.22
CA PRO A 306 -36.08 4.83 -8.42
C PRO A 306 -35.60 3.79 -7.40
N GLY A 307 -35.76 4.13 -6.12
CA GLY A 307 -35.94 3.16 -5.04
C GLY A 307 -34.70 2.73 -4.26
N LEU A 308 -34.48 3.36 -3.10
CA LEU A 308 -33.83 2.76 -1.93
C LEU A 308 -34.55 3.23 -0.66
N PHE A 309 -35.57 2.45 -0.27
CA PHE A 309 -35.83 2.15 1.13
C PHE A 309 -34.96 0.95 1.53
#